data_AF-A0AA42ZY64-F1
#
_entry.id   AF-A0AA42ZY64-F1
#
_cell.length_a   1.000
_cell.length_b   1.000
_cell.length_c   1.000
_cell.angle_alpha   90.00
_cell.angle_beta   90.00
_cell.angle_gamma   90.00
#
_symmetry.space_group_name_H-M   'P 1'
#
loop_
_entity.id
_entity.type
_entity.pdbx_description
1 polymer ?
#
loop_
_entity_poly.entity_id
_entity_poly.type
_entity_poly.pdbx_seq_one_letter_code
_entity_poly.pdbx_strand_id
1 'polypeptide(L)'
;MNDETANTRNPAATIISVVLALSTGYAILRYHLFGPVPWKDFPMFILNKGLCLAAFIMLTLNFALGPAKNLGVPVSQGWLNARKALGMTGFLLVMIHALMSFLLFNPAVYGKFFAENGTLTLFSGLSMLGGVLAFVVLWAYNMSFQTFLREDKAFIRFITSRKFMLFALLLGAAHLFFMGYEGWLKPAGWHGGLPPISLVAFTFFAVGYVINLLGRE
;
A
#
# COMPACT_ATOMS: atom_id res chain seq x y z
N MET A 1 1.81 -42.74 14.45
CA MET A 1 0.74 -41.73 14.43
C MET A 1 1.15 -40.73 13.36
N ASN A 2 0.60 -40.91 12.15
CA ASN A 2 1.02 -40.16 10.97
C ASN A 2 0.49 -38.75 11.12
N ASP A 3 1.39 -37.82 11.43
CA ASP A 3 1.10 -36.39 11.33
C ASP A 3 0.91 -36.11 9.85
N GLU A 4 -0.34 -36.00 9.45
CA GLU A 4 -0.75 -35.51 8.14
C GLU A 4 -0.01 -34.20 7.91
N THR A 5 0.96 -34.25 7.00
CA THR A 5 1.44 -33.08 6.29
C THR A 5 0.27 -32.57 5.48
N ALA A 6 -0.64 -31.87 6.15
CA ALA A 6 -1.63 -31.02 5.52
C ALA A 6 -0.83 -30.11 4.62
N ASN A 7 -0.86 -30.42 3.32
CA ASN A 7 -0.32 -29.62 2.24
C ASN A 7 -1.13 -28.32 2.25
N THR A 8 -0.86 -27.44 3.21
CA THR A 8 -1.50 -26.15 3.33
C THR A 8 -0.99 -25.36 2.14
N ARG A 9 -1.72 -25.45 1.02
CA ARG A 9 -1.46 -24.67 -0.19
C ARG A 9 -1.20 -23.23 0.24
N ASN A 10 -0.05 -22.69 -0.10
CA ASN A 10 0.28 -21.30 0.19
C ASN A 10 -0.80 -20.41 -0.44
N PRO A 11 -1.65 -19.74 0.37
CA PRO A 11 -2.79 -19.00 -0.15
C PRO A 11 -2.40 -17.70 -0.86
N ALA A 12 -1.09 -17.40 -0.96
CA ALA A 12 -0.58 -16.17 -1.54
C ALA A 12 -1.19 -15.84 -2.90
N ALA A 13 -1.23 -16.78 -3.85
CA ALA A 13 -1.79 -16.52 -5.18
C ALA A 13 -3.26 -16.09 -5.10
N THR A 14 -4.07 -16.81 -4.32
CA THR A 14 -5.48 -16.48 -4.08
C THR A 14 -5.63 -15.11 -3.44
N ILE A 15 -4.87 -14.81 -2.38
CA ILE A 15 -4.92 -13.52 -1.69
C ILE A 15 -4.56 -12.38 -2.65
N ILE A 16 -3.46 -12.53 -3.41
CA ILE A 16 -3.00 -11.55 -4.39
C ILE A 16 -4.08 -11.28 -5.44
N SER A 17 -4.63 -12.33 -6.05
CA SER A 17 -5.66 -12.21 -7.08
C SER A 17 -6.93 -11.54 -6.56
N VAL A 18 -7.39 -11.91 -5.37
CA VAL A 18 -8.58 -11.30 -4.74
C VAL A 18 -8.33 -9.83 -4.42
N VAL A 19 -7.20 -9.48 -3.81
CA VAL A 19 -6.89 -8.08 -3.46
C VAL A 19 -6.75 -7.21 -4.71
N LEU A 20 -6.13 -7.73 -5.78
CA LEU A 20 -6.03 -7.04 -7.08
C LEU A 20 -7.40 -6.82 -7.72
N ALA A 21 -8.24 -7.86 -7.76
CA ALA A 21 -9.56 -7.79 -8.35
C ALA A 21 -10.46 -6.80 -7.58
N LEU A 22 -10.47 -6.87 -6.24
CA LEU A 22 -11.26 -5.96 -5.42
C LEU A 22 -10.78 -4.52 -5.52
N SER A 23 -9.47 -4.28 -5.48
CA SER A 23 -8.91 -2.91 -5.58
C SER A 23 -9.15 -2.28 -6.95
N THR A 24 -8.98 -3.05 -8.02
CA THR A 24 -9.22 -2.58 -9.39
C THR A 24 -10.71 -2.40 -9.64
N GLY A 25 -11.54 -3.35 -9.19
CA GLY A 25 -13.00 -3.25 -9.24
C GLY A 25 -13.50 -2.00 -8.50
N TYR A 26 -12.99 -1.74 -7.30
CA TYR A 26 -13.29 -0.52 -6.55
C TYR A 26 -12.96 0.75 -7.34
N ALA A 27 -11.79 0.80 -7.97
CA ALA A 27 -11.39 1.92 -8.80
C ALA A 27 -12.34 2.08 -10.02
N ILE A 28 -12.69 1.00 -10.71
CA ILE A 28 -13.63 1.03 -11.84
C ILE A 28 -14.99 1.55 -11.40
N LEU A 29 -15.57 0.97 -10.35
CA LEU A 29 -16.89 1.36 -9.82
C LEU A 29 -16.90 2.86 -9.47
N ARG A 30 -15.92 3.31 -8.69
CA ARG A 30 -15.87 4.69 -8.21
C ARG A 30 -15.60 5.72 -9.31
N TYR A 31 -14.69 5.43 -10.23
CA TYR A 31 -14.20 6.44 -11.18
C TYR A 31 -14.87 6.38 -12.56
N HIS A 32 -15.28 5.19 -13.04
CA HIS A 32 -15.94 5.03 -14.34
C HIS A 32 -17.46 4.91 -14.24
N LEU A 33 -17.98 4.10 -13.31
CA LEU A 33 -19.42 3.87 -13.23
C LEU A 33 -20.16 4.98 -12.49
N PHE A 34 -19.62 5.39 -11.33
CA PHE A 34 -20.19 6.48 -10.54
C PHE A 34 -19.46 7.81 -10.70
N GLY A 35 -18.27 7.78 -11.28
CA GLY A 35 -17.43 8.95 -11.51
C GLY A 35 -17.42 9.36 -12.99
N PRO A 36 -16.95 10.57 -13.30
CA PRO A 36 -16.96 11.11 -14.66
C PRO A 36 -15.75 10.69 -15.50
N VAL A 37 -14.91 9.74 -15.06
CA VAL A 37 -13.65 9.44 -15.76
C VAL A 37 -13.93 8.63 -17.03
N PRO A 38 -13.49 9.08 -18.22
CA PRO A 38 -13.72 8.35 -19.45
C PRO A 38 -12.86 7.08 -19.52
N TRP A 39 -13.38 6.03 -20.18
CA TRP A 39 -12.70 4.72 -20.30
C TRP A 39 -11.33 4.78 -20.98
N LYS A 40 -11.06 5.80 -21.82
CA LYS A 40 -9.72 6.03 -22.40
C LYS A 40 -8.63 6.21 -21.33
N ASP A 41 -8.99 6.71 -20.15
CA ASP A 41 -8.05 6.94 -19.05
C ASP A 41 -7.88 5.69 -18.17
N PHE A 42 -8.53 4.57 -18.52
CA PHE A 42 -8.40 3.31 -17.78
C PHE A 42 -6.95 2.79 -17.69
N PRO A 43 -6.19 2.65 -18.80
CA PRO A 43 -4.92 1.93 -18.77
C PRO A 43 -3.86 2.56 -17.87
N MET A 44 -3.81 3.90 -17.82
CA MET A 44 -2.83 4.62 -17.02
C MET A 44 -3.42 5.17 -15.73
N PHE A 45 -4.56 5.86 -15.77
CA PHE A 45 -5.04 6.58 -14.59
C PHE A 45 -5.79 5.67 -13.61
N ILE A 46 -6.74 4.86 -14.08
CA ILE A 46 -7.56 4.02 -13.20
C ILE A 46 -6.83 2.76 -12.77
N LEU A 47 -6.08 2.12 -13.68
CA LEU A 47 -5.25 0.97 -13.31
C LEU A 47 -4.21 1.36 -12.25
N ASN A 48 -3.56 2.52 -12.37
CA ASN A 48 -2.61 3.01 -11.37
C ASN A 48 -3.25 3.12 -9.96
N LYS A 49 -4.49 3.59 -9.89
CA LYS A 49 -5.25 3.66 -8.62
C LYS A 49 -5.58 2.28 -8.05
N GLY A 50 -6.00 1.34 -8.89
CA GLY A 50 -6.29 -0.03 -8.47
C GLY A 50 -5.03 -0.75 -7.97
N LEU A 51 -3.94 -0.66 -8.73
CA LEU A 51 -2.67 -1.28 -8.39
C LEU A 51 -2.07 -0.71 -7.11
N CYS A 52 -2.12 0.61 -6.91
CA CYS A 52 -1.57 1.21 -5.70
C CYS A 52 -2.35 0.81 -4.44
N LEU A 53 -3.69 0.73 -4.51
CA LEU A 53 -4.50 0.23 -3.39
C LEU A 53 -4.18 -1.24 -3.10
N ALA A 54 -4.10 -2.08 -4.13
CA ALA A 54 -3.76 -3.50 -3.96
C ALA A 54 -2.38 -3.66 -3.33
N ALA A 55 -1.39 -2.92 -3.82
CA ALA A 55 -0.04 -2.89 -3.28
C ALA A 55 -0.04 -2.55 -1.79
N PHE A 56 -0.77 -1.50 -1.43
CA PHE A 56 -0.84 -1.00 -0.07
C PHE A 56 -1.49 -2.02 0.89
N ILE A 57 -2.58 -2.67 0.47
CA ILE A 57 -3.23 -3.73 1.25
C ILE A 57 -2.27 -4.92 1.46
N MET A 58 -1.58 -5.37 0.40
CA MET A 58 -0.64 -6.49 0.50
C MET A 58 0.57 -6.18 1.40
N LEU A 59 1.12 -4.96 1.32
CA LEU A 59 2.18 -4.51 2.23
C LEU A 59 1.69 -4.42 3.67
N THR A 60 0.46 -3.93 3.88
CA THR A 60 -0.17 -3.90 5.21
C THR A 60 -0.28 -5.31 5.79
N LEU A 61 -0.77 -6.29 5.01
CA LEU A 61 -0.84 -7.68 5.42
C LEU A 61 0.56 -8.27 5.71
N ASN A 62 1.55 -7.99 4.86
CA ASN A 62 2.93 -8.42 5.07
C ASN A 62 3.46 -7.98 6.45
N PHE A 63 3.23 -6.71 6.82
CA PHE A 63 3.73 -6.15 8.06
C PHE A 63 2.86 -6.47 9.29
N ALA A 64 1.55 -6.62 9.13
CA ALA A 64 0.61 -6.74 10.24
C ALA A 64 0.32 -8.18 10.68
N LEU A 65 0.40 -9.19 9.80
CA LEU A 65 -0.02 -10.56 10.13
C LEU A 65 0.80 -11.20 11.27
N GLY A 66 2.11 -10.92 11.35
CA GLY A 66 2.96 -11.38 12.45
C GLY A 66 2.57 -10.75 13.79
N PRO A 67 2.61 -9.41 13.91
CA PRO A 67 2.16 -8.70 15.10
C PRO A 67 0.70 -9.02 15.50
N ALA A 68 -0.21 -9.21 14.54
CA ALA A 68 -1.58 -9.61 14.82
C ALA A 68 -1.64 -10.96 15.56
N LYS A 69 -0.82 -11.93 15.16
CA LYS A 69 -0.71 -13.21 15.85
C LYS A 69 -0.20 -13.05 17.29
N ASN A 70 0.76 -12.15 17.52
CA ASN A 70 1.26 -11.85 18.87
C ASN A 70 0.17 -11.24 19.77
N LEU A 71 -0.79 -10.53 19.18
CA LEU A 71 -1.97 -9.99 19.88
C LEU A 71 -3.09 -11.03 20.10
N GLY A 72 -2.87 -12.30 19.74
CA GLY A 72 -3.86 -13.37 19.88
C GLY A 72 -4.90 -13.44 18.76
N VAL A 73 -4.73 -12.69 17.66
CA VAL A 73 -5.60 -12.83 16.48
C VAL A 73 -5.32 -14.21 15.84
N PRO A 74 -6.36 -15.01 15.52
CA PRO A 74 -6.19 -16.32 14.92
C PRO A 74 -5.69 -16.20 13.46
N VAL A 75 -4.37 -16.14 13.28
CA VAL A 75 -3.71 -16.11 11.96
C VAL A 75 -3.14 -17.49 11.66
N SER A 76 -3.65 -18.13 10.60
CA SER A 76 -3.19 -19.46 10.21
C SER A 76 -1.75 -19.46 9.69
N GLN A 77 -1.09 -20.61 9.80
CA GLN A 77 0.30 -20.75 9.32
C GLN A 77 0.43 -20.46 7.81
N GLY A 78 -0.58 -20.82 7.01
CA GLY A 78 -0.61 -20.51 5.58
C GLY A 78 -0.53 -19.00 5.29
N TRP A 79 -1.24 -18.17 6.06
CA TRP A 79 -1.19 -16.70 5.92
C TRP A 79 0.18 -16.14 6.32
N LEU A 80 0.79 -16.69 7.37
CA LEU A 80 2.15 -16.29 7.78
C LEU A 80 3.19 -16.63 6.71
N ASN A 81 3.04 -17.79 6.06
CA ASN A 81 3.89 -18.25 4.97
C ASN A 81 3.70 -17.40 3.70
N ALA A 82 2.49 -16.88 3.47
CA ALA A 82 2.18 -16.02 2.33
C ALA A 82 2.86 -14.63 2.41
N ARG A 83 3.22 -14.15 3.60
CA ARG A 83 3.72 -12.78 3.82
C ARG A 83 4.84 -12.37 2.86
N LYS A 84 5.84 -13.24 2.62
CA LYS A 84 6.95 -12.93 1.72
C LYS A 84 6.46 -12.62 0.31
N ALA A 85 5.58 -13.46 -0.23
CA ALA A 85 4.98 -13.26 -1.54
C ALA A 85 4.15 -11.96 -1.59
N LEU A 86 3.32 -11.71 -0.56
CA LEU A 86 2.56 -10.45 -0.46
C LEU A 86 3.47 -9.21 -0.43
N GLY A 87 4.56 -9.27 0.32
CA GLY A 87 5.53 -8.17 0.43
C GLY A 87 6.24 -7.90 -0.90
N MET A 88 6.74 -8.94 -1.57
CA MET A 88 7.42 -8.82 -2.86
C MET A 88 6.47 -8.34 -3.97
N THR A 89 5.27 -8.92 -4.07
CA THR A 89 4.27 -8.49 -5.04
C THR A 89 3.81 -7.06 -4.74
N GLY A 90 3.54 -6.73 -3.48
CA GLY A 90 3.19 -5.37 -3.06
C GLY A 90 4.25 -4.36 -3.46
N PHE A 91 5.54 -4.65 -3.21
CA PHE A 91 6.65 -3.81 -3.65
C PHE A 91 6.68 -3.59 -5.16
N LEU A 92 6.55 -4.66 -5.97
CA LEU A 92 6.52 -4.55 -7.43
C LEU A 92 5.35 -3.68 -7.92
N LEU A 93 4.18 -3.80 -7.30
CA LEU A 93 3.04 -2.96 -7.64
C LEU A 93 3.25 -1.49 -7.21
N VAL A 94 3.90 -1.22 -6.08
CA VAL A 94 4.30 0.16 -5.72
C VAL A 94 5.29 0.71 -6.75
N MET A 95 6.24 -0.09 -7.22
CA MET A 95 7.19 0.32 -8.26
C MET A 95 6.45 0.66 -9.57
N ILE A 96 5.52 -0.18 -10.01
CA ILE A 96 4.66 0.12 -11.17
C ILE A 96 3.86 1.40 -10.93
N HIS A 97 3.25 1.56 -9.75
CA HIS A 97 2.51 2.75 -9.36
C HIS A 97 3.38 4.02 -9.43
N ALA A 98 4.60 3.97 -8.92
CA ALA A 98 5.54 5.10 -8.97
C ALA A 98 5.83 5.46 -10.43
N LEU A 99 6.19 4.49 -11.27
CA LEU A 99 6.49 4.72 -12.68
C LEU A 99 5.28 5.27 -13.46
N MET A 100 4.09 4.69 -13.28
CA MET A 100 2.86 5.19 -13.89
C MET A 100 2.54 6.61 -13.41
N SER A 101 2.74 6.88 -12.12
CA SER A 101 2.48 8.21 -11.55
C SER A 101 3.45 9.24 -12.12
N PHE A 102 4.74 8.93 -12.28
CA PHE A 102 5.71 9.79 -12.96
C PHE A 102 5.28 10.15 -14.38
N LEU A 103 4.84 9.17 -15.18
CA LEU A 103 4.37 9.40 -16.55
C LEU A 103 3.09 10.28 -16.61
N LEU A 104 2.26 10.23 -15.57
CA LEU A 104 1.04 11.01 -15.46
C LEU A 104 1.24 12.36 -14.74
N PHE A 105 2.44 12.64 -14.21
CA PHE A 105 2.65 13.74 -13.26
C PHE A 105 2.72 15.11 -13.95
N ASN A 106 1.55 15.64 -14.30
CA ASN A 106 1.43 16.98 -14.88
C ASN A 106 0.14 17.68 -14.39
N PRO A 107 0.05 19.02 -14.54
CA PRO A 107 -1.11 19.80 -14.09
C PRO A 107 -2.43 19.43 -14.75
N ALA A 108 -2.43 18.91 -15.98
CA ALA A 108 -3.66 18.52 -16.67
C ALA A 108 -4.31 17.28 -16.05
N VAL A 109 -3.51 16.37 -15.48
CA VAL A 109 -4.00 15.14 -14.81
C VAL A 109 -4.17 15.34 -13.31
N TYR A 110 -3.19 15.98 -12.67
CA TYR A 110 -3.14 16.17 -11.21
C TYR A 110 -3.20 17.65 -10.84
N GLY A 111 -4.13 18.43 -11.40
CA GLY A 111 -4.18 19.89 -11.18
C GLY A 111 -4.14 20.33 -9.71
N LYS A 112 -4.76 19.56 -8.80
CA LYS A 112 -4.70 19.80 -7.35
C LYS A 112 -3.28 19.76 -6.74
N PHE A 113 -2.32 19.17 -7.46
CA PHE A 113 -0.95 19.04 -7.00
C PHE A 113 -0.09 20.27 -7.31
N PHE A 114 -0.59 21.14 -8.19
CA PHE A 114 0.16 22.27 -8.73
C PHE A 114 -0.53 23.58 -8.38
N ALA A 115 0.26 24.60 -8.08
CA ALA A 115 -0.19 25.98 -8.00
C ALA A 115 -0.33 26.57 -9.41
N GLU A 116 -0.94 27.75 -9.53
CA GLU A 116 -1.21 28.41 -10.82
C GLU A 116 0.06 28.69 -11.64
N ASN A 117 1.20 28.90 -10.96
CA ASN A 117 2.52 29.09 -11.57
C ASN A 117 3.18 27.77 -12.03
N GLY A 118 2.49 26.64 -11.93
CA GLY A 118 2.97 25.31 -12.32
C GLY A 118 3.93 24.65 -11.33
N THR A 119 4.23 25.25 -10.18
CA THR A 119 5.02 24.60 -9.13
C THR A 119 4.16 23.71 -8.24
N LEU A 120 4.77 22.80 -7.48
CA LEU A 120 4.03 22.00 -6.50
C LEU A 120 3.48 22.88 -5.38
N THR A 121 2.26 22.57 -4.93
CA THR A 121 1.79 23.11 -3.65
C THR A 121 2.62 22.54 -2.49
N LEU A 122 2.64 23.22 -1.34
CA LEU A 122 3.34 22.73 -0.15
C LEU A 122 2.90 21.32 0.23
N PHE A 123 1.60 21.05 0.28
CA PHE A 123 1.06 19.74 0.63
C PHE A 123 1.41 18.67 -0.39
N SER A 124 1.43 19.02 -1.68
CA SER A 124 1.88 18.11 -2.73
C SER A 124 3.36 17.80 -2.62
N GLY A 125 4.20 18.80 -2.33
CA GLY A 125 5.62 18.60 -2.04
C GLY A 125 5.85 17.65 -0.85
N LEU A 126 5.14 17.86 0.26
CA LEU A 126 5.21 16.98 1.44
C LEU A 126 4.73 15.55 1.14
N SER A 127 3.64 15.40 0.38
CA SER A 127 3.15 14.09 -0.06
C SER A 127 4.16 13.37 -0.94
N MET A 128 4.76 14.07 -1.92
CA MET A 128 5.77 13.48 -2.81
C MET A 128 7.03 13.09 -2.04
N LEU A 129 7.50 13.94 -1.12
CA LEU A 129 8.63 13.61 -0.26
C LEU A 129 8.35 12.36 0.59
N GLY A 130 7.17 12.28 1.22
CA GLY A 130 6.74 11.08 1.96
C GLY A 130 6.71 9.84 1.08
N GLY A 131 6.22 9.97 -0.16
CA GLY A 131 6.17 8.88 -1.14
C GLY A 131 7.55 8.38 -1.55
N VAL A 132 8.48 9.29 -1.88
CA VAL A 132 9.85 8.95 -2.25
C VAL A 132 10.58 8.27 -1.10
N LEU A 133 10.52 8.84 0.12
CA LEU A 133 11.17 8.26 1.29
C LEU A 133 10.57 6.88 1.64
N ALA A 134 9.24 6.74 1.58
CA ALA A 134 8.58 5.45 1.79
C ALA A 134 9.03 4.41 0.76
N PHE A 135 9.12 4.80 -0.52
CA PHE A 135 9.56 3.91 -1.60
C PHE A 135 11.00 3.43 -1.40
N VAL A 136 11.92 4.33 -1.05
CA VAL A 136 13.32 3.99 -0.76
C VAL A 136 13.42 3.03 0.43
N VAL A 137 12.67 3.29 1.50
CA VAL A 137 12.63 2.39 2.67
C VAL A 137 12.05 1.02 2.32
N LEU A 138 10.96 0.97 1.53
CA LEU A 138 10.39 -0.28 1.04
C LEU A 138 11.36 -1.04 0.13
N TRP A 139 12.14 -0.34 -0.67
CA TRP A 139 13.19 -0.94 -1.50
C TRP A 139 14.27 -1.59 -0.63
N ALA A 140 14.80 -0.86 0.36
CA ALA A 140 15.78 -1.39 1.31
C ALA A 140 15.23 -2.61 2.08
N TYR A 141 13.95 -2.54 2.48
CA TYR A 141 13.26 -3.68 3.10
C TYR A 141 13.15 -4.87 2.13
N ASN A 142 12.80 -4.64 0.86
CA ASN A 142 12.72 -5.73 -0.13
C ASN A 142 14.09 -6.36 -0.39
N MET A 143 15.18 -5.58 -0.36
CA MET A 143 16.54 -6.10 -0.47
C MET A 143 16.92 -7.03 0.71
N SER A 144 16.29 -6.88 1.87
CA SER A 144 16.47 -7.82 3.00
C SER A 144 16.03 -9.27 2.69
N PHE A 145 15.23 -9.47 1.64
CA PHE A 145 14.85 -10.80 1.15
C PHE A 145 15.90 -11.43 0.23
N GLN A 146 16.94 -10.70 -0.18
CA GLN A 146 18.04 -11.20 -1.00
C GLN A 146 19.10 -11.89 -0.14
N THR A 147 19.70 -12.96 -0.68
CA THR A 147 20.56 -13.89 0.08
C THR A 147 21.76 -13.23 0.73
N PHE A 148 22.45 -12.31 0.06
CA PHE A 148 23.66 -11.67 0.59
C PHE A 148 23.39 -10.72 1.77
N LEU A 149 22.31 -9.93 1.74
CA LEU A 149 21.95 -9.03 2.87
C LEU A 149 21.24 -9.75 4.00
N ARG A 150 20.65 -10.92 3.74
CA ARG A 150 20.03 -11.74 4.77
C ARG A 150 21.05 -12.25 5.79
N GLU A 151 22.32 -12.35 5.40
CA GLU A 151 23.41 -12.78 6.27
C GLU A 151 23.90 -11.66 7.21
N ASP A 152 23.63 -10.39 6.88
CA ASP A 152 23.90 -9.25 7.77
C ASP A 152 22.84 -9.14 8.86
N LYS A 153 23.09 -9.83 9.98
CA LYS A 153 22.19 -9.84 11.15
C LYS A 153 21.94 -8.44 11.73
N ALA A 154 22.90 -7.52 11.65
CA ALA A 154 22.75 -6.18 12.20
C ALA A 154 21.79 -5.34 11.35
N PHE A 155 21.97 -5.38 10.02
CA PHE A 155 21.06 -4.75 9.07
C PHE A 155 19.64 -5.30 9.18
N ILE A 156 19.48 -6.63 9.20
CA ILE A 156 18.16 -7.27 9.33
C ILE A 156 17.48 -6.87 10.63
N ARG A 157 18.20 -6.88 11.76
CA ARG A 157 17.65 -6.46 13.05
C ARG A 157 17.21 -5.00 13.03
N PHE A 158 17.97 -4.11 12.40
CA PHE A 158 17.62 -2.70 12.28
C PHE A 158 16.36 -2.50 11.41
N ILE A 159 16.36 -3.01 10.17
CA ILE A 159 15.30 -2.78 9.18
C ILE A 159 13.97 -3.44 9.57
N THR A 160 14.01 -4.48 10.41
CA THR A 160 12.81 -5.15 10.93
C THR A 160 12.38 -4.68 12.32
N SER A 161 13.17 -3.79 12.95
CA SER A 161 12.88 -3.27 14.29
C SER A 161 11.55 -2.53 14.35
N ARG A 162 10.89 -2.58 15.50
CA ARG A 162 9.62 -1.87 15.74
C ARG A 162 9.70 -0.38 15.41
N LYS A 163 10.72 0.31 15.93
CA LYS A 163 10.88 1.76 15.72
C LYS A 163 11.02 2.09 14.24
N PHE A 164 11.87 1.36 13.52
CA PHE A 164 12.08 1.58 12.10
C PHE A 164 10.81 1.29 11.29
N MET A 165 10.14 0.15 11.54
CA MET A 165 8.94 -0.23 10.81
C MET A 165 7.77 0.75 11.03
N LEU A 166 7.56 1.22 12.27
CA LEU A 166 6.53 2.22 12.55
C LEU A 166 6.85 3.55 11.86
N PHE A 167 8.11 3.99 11.88
CA PHE A 167 8.53 5.17 11.14
C PHE A 167 8.32 5.01 9.63
N ALA A 168 8.72 3.87 9.06
CA ALA A 168 8.53 3.57 7.64
C ALA A 168 7.06 3.63 7.22
N LEU A 169 6.17 3.08 8.03
CA LEU A 169 4.73 3.13 7.82
C LEU A 169 4.20 4.58 7.83
N LEU A 170 4.71 5.44 8.73
CA LEU A 170 4.32 6.87 8.78
C LEU A 170 4.72 7.64 7.52
N LEU A 171 5.79 7.27 6.82
CA LEU A 171 6.14 7.91 5.54
C LEU A 171 5.07 7.66 4.47
N GLY A 172 4.56 6.42 4.39
CA GLY A 172 3.44 6.08 3.51
C GLY A 172 2.14 6.79 3.93
N ALA A 173 1.92 6.95 5.24
CA ALA A 173 0.79 7.72 5.75
C ALA A 173 0.89 9.20 5.39
N ALA A 174 2.07 9.80 5.50
CA ALA A 174 2.32 11.19 5.12
C ALA A 174 2.03 11.40 3.63
N HIS A 175 2.46 10.46 2.78
CA HIS A 175 2.13 10.47 1.36
C HIS A 175 0.61 10.54 1.12
N LEU A 176 -0.18 9.66 1.75
CA LEU A 176 -1.63 9.62 1.59
C LEU A 176 -2.36 10.79 2.24
N PHE A 177 -1.93 11.19 3.45
CA PHE A 177 -2.58 12.21 4.24
C PHE A 177 -2.54 13.55 3.53
N PHE A 178 -1.35 14.04 3.16
CA PHE A 178 -1.20 15.37 2.56
C PHE A 178 -1.86 15.50 1.19
N MET A 179 -2.02 14.41 0.44
CA MET A 179 -2.76 14.44 -0.84
C MET A 179 -4.27 14.25 -0.69
N GLY A 180 -4.76 13.75 0.45
CA GLY A 180 -6.10 13.19 0.58
C GLY A 180 -7.02 13.87 1.59
N TYR A 181 -6.48 14.39 2.69
CA TYR A 181 -7.25 14.71 3.90
C TYR A 181 -8.45 15.63 3.66
N GLU A 182 -8.31 16.68 2.84
CA GLU A 182 -9.41 17.60 2.54
C GLU A 182 -10.58 16.93 1.79
N GLY A 183 -10.28 15.95 0.93
CA GLY A 183 -11.29 15.22 0.18
C GLY A 183 -11.99 14.15 1.01
N TRP A 184 -11.34 13.68 2.07
CA TRP A 184 -11.91 12.67 2.98
C TRP A 184 -13.07 13.25 3.79
N LEU A 185 -12.98 14.52 4.18
CA LEU A 185 -13.98 15.19 5.02
C LEU A 185 -15.16 15.77 4.24
N LYS A 186 -15.27 15.48 2.93
CA LYS A 186 -16.33 16.00 2.05
C LYS A 186 -17.13 14.86 1.40
N PRO A 187 -18.05 14.19 2.13
CA PRO A 187 -18.83 13.06 1.62
C PRO A 187 -19.66 13.40 0.38
N ALA A 188 -20.11 14.65 0.25
CA ALA A 188 -20.84 15.11 -0.93
C ALA A 188 -20.04 14.94 -2.25
N GLY A 189 -18.70 14.89 -2.19
CA GLY A 189 -17.83 14.65 -3.35
C GLY A 189 -17.54 13.17 -3.63
N TRP A 190 -18.20 12.25 -2.92
CA TRP A 190 -17.96 10.81 -3.06
C TRP A 190 -18.85 10.24 -4.16
N HIS A 191 -18.25 9.94 -5.31
CA HIS A 191 -18.93 9.30 -6.44
C HIS A 191 -19.59 7.99 -6.01
N GLY A 192 -20.92 7.92 -6.15
CA GLY A 192 -21.73 6.76 -5.75
C GLY A 192 -21.74 6.52 -4.24
N GLY A 193 -21.41 7.53 -3.43
CA GLY A 193 -21.22 7.39 -1.97
C GLY A 193 -19.95 6.62 -1.59
N LEU A 194 -19.09 6.29 -2.56
CA LEU A 194 -17.86 5.52 -2.30
C LEU A 194 -16.71 6.43 -1.85
N PRO A 195 -16.05 6.15 -0.71
CA PRO A 195 -14.97 6.98 -0.20
C PRO A 195 -13.81 7.11 -1.20
N PRO A 196 -13.00 8.18 -1.13
CA PRO A 196 -11.79 8.30 -1.93
C PRO A 196 -10.87 7.10 -1.71
N ILE A 197 -10.25 6.61 -2.78
CA ILE A 197 -9.38 5.41 -2.70
C ILE A 197 -8.22 5.60 -1.71
N SER A 198 -7.74 6.85 -1.55
CA SER A 198 -6.74 7.22 -0.56
C SER A 198 -7.24 7.09 0.88
N LEU A 199 -8.53 7.32 1.15
CA LEU A 199 -9.13 7.10 2.47
C LEU A 199 -9.24 5.60 2.79
N VAL A 200 -9.61 4.79 1.79
CA VAL A 200 -9.63 3.33 1.93
C VAL A 200 -8.22 2.82 2.27
N ALA A 201 -7.21 3.24 1.49
CA ALA A 201 -5.82 2.89 1.76
C ALA A 201 -5.36 3.38 3.15
N PHE A 202 -5.73 4.60 3.55
CA PHE A 202 -5.41 5.14 4.86
C PHE A 202 -6.07 4.37 6.01
N THR A 203 -7.26 3.79 5.79
CA THR A 203 -7.93 2.94 6.78
C THR A 203 -7.16 1.63 6.98
N PHE A 204 -6.72 0.98 5.90
CA PHE A 204 -5.83 -0.18 5.99
C PHE A 204 -4.51 0.16 6.69
N PHE A 205 -3.91 1.32 6.35
CA PHE A 205 -2.75 1.85 7.06
C PHE A 205 -3.01 1.96 8.57
N ALA A 206 -4.08 2.63 8.98
CA ALA A 206 -4.36 2.90 10.39
C ALA A 206 -4.52 1.59 11.18
N VAL A 207 -5.26 0.63 10.64
CA VAL A 207 -5.42 -0.70 11.25
C VAL A 207 -4.07 -1.43 11.33
N GLY A 208 -3.33 -1.48 10.22
CA GLY A 208 -2.01 -2.11 10.19
C GLY A 208 -1.00 -1.46 11.13
N TYR A 209 -1.04 -0.14 11.24
CA TYR A 209 -0.19 0.65 12.12
C TYR A 209 -0.48 0.33 13.58
N VAL A 210 -1.75 0.30 14.00
CA VAL A 210 -2.16 -0.06 15.37
C VAL A 210 -1.74 -1.50 15.70
N ILE A 211 -1.96 -2.44 14.78
CA ILE A 211 -1.53 -3.84 14.96
C ILE A 211 0.00 -3.92 15.17
N ASN A 212 0.78 -3.19 14.37
CA ASN A 212 2.24 -3.14 14.52
C ASN A 212 2.66 -2.41 15.80
N LEU A 213 1.93 -1.36 16.19
CA LEU A 213 2.22 -0.59 17.38
C LEU A 213 2.03 -1.46 18.63
N LEU A 214 0.99 -2.29 18.68
CA LEU A 214 0.67 -3.08 19.86
C LEU A 214 1.34 -4.46 19.87
N GLY A 215 1.48 -5.11 18.71
CA GLY A 215 1.90 -6.52 18.62
C GLY A 215 3.35 -6.76 18.19
N ARG A 216 4.10 -5.72 17.81
CA ARG A 216 5.50 -5.87 17.39
C ARG A 216 6.43 -5.73 18.58
N GLU A 217 7.29 -6.72 18.77
CA GLU A 217 8.38 -6.75 19.75
C GLU A 217 9.67 -6.21 19.13
#